data_AF-A0A7C5NYN6-F1
#
_entry.id   AF-A0A7C5NYN6-F1
#
_cell.length_a   1.000
_cell.length_b   1.000
_cell.length_c   1.000
_cell.angle_alpha   90.00
_cell.angle_beta   90.00
_cell.angle_gamma   90.00
#
_symmetry.space_group_name_H-M   'P 1'
#
loop_
_entity.id
_entity.type
_entity.pdbx_description
1 polymer ?
#
loop_
_entity_poly.entity_id
_entity_poly.type
_entity_poly.pdbx_seq_one_letter_code
_entity_poly.pdbx_strand_id
1 'polypeptide(L)'
;MDDVSSDWFGDKDQCLLEEIDLSRVGHVLDLDQYKIAEIYEKGASSFISPIFYNKGLYRVRNSGSGIIITDFAVCIEKVGAATYEGLVSEMGEDCVDKRLWRDVPAGDVIFFYSLRR
;
A
#
# COMPACT_ATOMS: atom_id res chain seq x y z
N MET A 1 25.39 20.05 -11.99
CA MET A 1 24.45 20.14 -10.85
C MET A 1 23.19 19.50 -11.35
N ASP A 2 23.11 18.21 -11.05
CA ASP A 2 22.21 17.25 -11.65
C ASP A 2 20.77 17.49 -11.20
N ASP A 3 19.90 17.34 -12.18
CA ASP A 3 18.46 17.47 -12.13
C ASP A 3 17.88 16.33 -11.29
N VAL A 4 17.59 16.61 -10.01
CA VAL A 4 16.89 15.66 -9.14
C VAL A 4 15.41 15.73 -9.51
N SER A 5 15.04 14.91 -10.49
CA SER A 5 13.68 14.62 -10.93
C SER A 5 12.76 14.36 -9.73
N SER A 6 12.06 15.42 -9.32
CA SER A 6 11.18 15.48 -8.14
C SER A 6 9.72 15.61 -8.55
N ASP A 7 9.32 14.96 -9.65
CA ASP A 7 7.92 14.94 -10.09
C ASP A 7 7.41 13.49 -10.10
N TRP A 8 7.25 12.93 -8.90
CA TRP A 8 6.72 11.57 -8.69
C TRP A 8 5.20 11.50 -8.55
N PHE A 9 4.48 12.62 -8.70
CA PHE A 9 3.03 12.69 -8.51
C PHE A 9 2.39 13.49 -9.63
N GLY A 10 1.87 12.79 -10.64
CA GLY A 10 1.03 13.41 -11.66
C GLY A 10 -0.37 13.69 -11.12
N ASP A 11 -0.82 14.93 -11.24
CA ASP A 11 -2.14 15.46 -10.87
C ASP A 11 -3.35 14.81 -11.59
N LYS A 12 -3.15 13.74 -12.39
CA LYS A 12 -4.17 13.28 -13.36
C LYS A 12 -5.15 12.22 -12.88
N ASP A 13 -4.93 11.57 -11.73
CA ASP A 13 -5.81 10.45 -11.30
C ASP A 13 -6.75 10.79 -10.14
N GLN A 14 -6.79 12.06 -9.70
CA GLN A 14 -7.60 12.49 -8.56
C GLN A 14 -9.13 12.39 -8.81
N CYS A 15 -9.57 12.18 -10.06
CA CYS A 15 -10.99 12.12 -10.43
C CYS A 15 -11.56 10.70 -10.62
N LEU A 16 -10.75 9.63 -10.56
CA LEU A 16 -11.27 8.31 -10.97
C LEU A 16 -12.22 7.66 -9.96
N LEU A 17 -12.17 8.01 -8.68
CA LEU A 17 -12.89 7.29 -7.63
C LEU A 17 -14.23 7.91 -7.24
N GLU A 18 -14.44 9.20 -7.52
CA GLU A 18 -15.69 9.89 -7.21
C GLU A 18 -16.87 9.38 -8.07
N GLU A 19 -16.59 8.81 -9.24
CA GLU A 19 -17.62 8.29 -10.17
C GLU A 19 -17.83 6.76 -10.05
N ILE A 20 -17.08 6.07 -9.19
CA ILE A 20 -17.15 4.60 -9.09
C ILE A 20 -18.20 4.18 -8.06
N ASP A 21 -19.11 3.30 -8.50
CA ASP A 21 -20.00 2.57 -7.60
C ASP A 21 -19.22 1.54 -6.79
N LEU A 22 -18.83 1.93 -5.57
CA LEU A 22 -18.05 1.11 -4.63
C LEU A 22 -18.74 -0.21 -4.28
N SER A 23 -20.07 -0.32 -4.43
CA SER A 23 -20.80 -1.57 -4.16
C SER A 23 -20.42 -2.69 -5.14
N ARG A 24 -19.90 -2.34 -6.33
CA ARG A 24 -19.49 -3.27 -7.38
C ARG A 24 -18.05 -3.77 -7.21
N VAL A 25 -17.28 -3.18 -6.30
CA VAL A 25 -15.90 -3.58 -6.01
C VAL A 25 -15.92 -4.80 -5.09
N GLY A 26 -15.68 -5.99 -5.65
CA GLY A 26 -15.73 -7.24 -4.88
C GLY A 26 -14.59 -7.39 -3.87
N HIS A 27 -13.40 -6.87 -4.21
CA HIS A 27 -12.19 -7.05 -3.41
C HIS A 27 -12.16 -6.14 -2.18
N VAL A 28 -11.59 -6.66 -1.08
CA VAL A 28 -11.46 -5.98 0.20
C VAL A 28 -9.99 -5.99 0.61
N LEU A 29 -9.49 -4.84 1.01
CA LEU A 29 -8.17 -4.66 1.61
C LEU A 29 -8.35 -4.32 3.10
N ASP A 30 -7.70 -5.11 3.95
CA ASP A 30 -7.66 -4.86 5.39
C ASP A 30 -6.57 -3.85 5.71
N LEU A 31 -6.97 -2.70 6.26
CA LEU A 31 -6.05 -1.66 6.73
C LEU A 31 -6.34 -1.34 8.19
N ASP A 32 -5.30 -1.04 8.94
CA ASP A 32 -5.46 -0.53 10.30
C ASP A 32 -5.94 0.94 10.30
N GLN A 33 -6.42 1.39 11.46
CA GLN A 33 -6.98 2.74 11.61
C GLN A 33 -5.96 3.85 11.30
N TYR A 34 -4.67 3.62 11.55
CA TYR A 34 -3.62 4.60 11.28
C TYR A 34 -3.43 4.77 9.77
N LYS A 35 -3.37 3.67 9.02
CA LYS A 35 -3.26 3.68 7.55
C LYS A 35 -4.49 4.30 6.90
N ILE A 36 -5.68 3.99 7.40
CA ILE A 36 -6.93 4.61 6.94
C ILE A 36 -6.86 6.12 7.13
N ALA A 37 -6.51 6.60 8.34
CA ALA A 37 -6.40 8.02 8.63
C ALA A 37 -5.34 8.72 7.76
N GLU A 38 -4.17 8.11 7.58
CA GLU A 38 -3.11 8.64 6.72
C GLU A 38 -3.59 8.87 5.28
N ILE A 39 -4.33 7.91 4.71
CA ILE A 39 -4.86 8.02 3.35
C ILE A 39 -5.97 9.08 3.28
N TYR A 40 -6.82 9.20 4.31
CA TYR A 40 -7.81 10.28 4.37
C TYR A 40 -7.17 11.67 4.36
N GLU A 41 -6.09 11.86 5.13
CA GLU A 41 -5.40 13.14 5.26
C GLU A 41 -4.54 13.49 4.05
N LYS A 42 -3.81 12.51 3.50
CA LYS A 42 -2.79 12.73 2.46
C LYS A 42 -3.25 12.33 1.06
N GLY A 43 -4.35 11.59 0.95
CA GLY A 43 -4.82 10.99 -0.32
C GLY A 43 -4.02 9.77 -0.78
N ALA A 44 -2.92 9.42 -0.10
CA ALA A 44 -2.06 8.29 -0.46
C ALA A 44 -1.33 7.73 0.77
N SER A 45 -0.91 6.46 0.69
CA SER A 45 -0.06 5.81 1.70
C SER A 45 0.72 4.66 1.10
N SER A 46 1.78 4.25 1.80
CA SER A 46 2.51 3.01 1.50
C SER A 46 2.03 1.89 2.43
N PHE A 47 1.83 0.70 1.89
CA PHE A 47 1.40 -0.50 2.60
C PHE A 47 2.33 -1.67 2.30
N ILE A 48 2.64 -2.48 3.30
CA ILE A 48 3.53 -3.63 3.16
C ILE A 48 2.73 -4.86 3.60
N SER A 49 2.80 -5.94 2.82
CA SER A 49 2.13 -7.19 3.16
C SER A 49 2.91 -8.41 2.67
N PRO A 50 2.88 -9.53 3.42
CA PRO A 50 3.29 -10.83 2.88
C PRO A 50 2.24 -11.41 1.91
N ILE A 51 1.02 -10.87 1.87
CA ILE A 51 -0.05 -11.30 0.97
C ILE A 51 0.07 -10.54 -0.34
N PHE A 52 -0.02 -11.28 -1.45
CA PHE A 52 -0.09 -10.67 -2.78
C PHE A 52 -1.48 -10.11 -3.08
N TYR A 53 -1.55 -8.80 -3.29
CA TYR A 53 -2.69 -8.09 -3.87
C TYR A 53 -2.36 -7.63 -5.30
N ASN A 54 -3.33 -7.79 -6.21
CA ASN A 54 -3.23 -7.28 -7.57
C ASN A 54 -3.37 -5.75 -7.60
N LYS A 55 -2.88 -5.12 -8.66
CA LYS A 55 -3.26 -3.73 -8.96
C LYS A 55 -4.76 -3.63 -9.18
N GLY A 56 -5.36 -2.52 -8.77
CA GLY A 56 -6.78 -2.27 -8.94
C GLY A 56 -7.43 -1.67 -7.72
N LEU A 57 -8.76 -1.61 -7.76
CA LEU A 57 -9.57 -0.95 -6.75
C LEU A 57 -10.04 -1.94 -5.67
N TYR A 58 -9.92 -1.53 -4.41
CA TYR A 58 -10.30 -2.31 -3.24
C TYR A 58 -11.19 -1.47 -2.33
N ARG A 59 -12.24 -2.11 -1.78
CA ARG A 59 -12.91 -1.56 -0.60
C ARG A 59 -11.99 -1.71 0.59
N VAL A 60 -12.09 -0.78 1.53
CA VAL A 60 -11.29 -0.88 2.75
C VAL A 60 -12.15 -1.40 3.89
N ARG A 61 -11.61 -2.40 4.59
CA ARG A 61 -12.13 -2.86 5.87
C ARG A 61 -11.14 -2.48 6.96
N ASN A 62 -11.63 -1.87 8.02
CA ASN A 62 -10.80 -1.59 9.18
C ASN A 62 -10.47 -2.91 9.89
N SER A 63 -9.20 -3.28 9.95
CA SER A 63 -8.75 -4.55 10.52
C SER A 63 -9.03 -4.67 12.02
N GLY A 64 -9.08 -3.55 12.75
CA GLY A 64 -9.37 -3.52 14.18
C GLY A 64 -10.85 -3.65 14.53
N SER A 65 -11.74 -3.10 13.70
CA SER A 65 -13.20 -3.15 13.94
C SER A 65 -13.94 -4.17 13.08
N GLY A 66 -13.32 -4.65 11.99
CA GLY A 66 -13.93 -5.53 11.00
C GLY A 66 -14.97 -4.84 10.09
N ILE A 67 -15.16 -3.53 10.23
CA ILE A 67 -16.20 -2.78 9.51
C ILE A 67 -15.69 -2.38 8.12
N ILE A 68 -16.50 -2.64 7.09
CA ILE A 68 -16.28 -2.11 5.74
C ILE A 68 -16.64 -0.62 5.73
N ILE A 69 -15.72 0.21 5.26
CA ILE A 69 -15.93 1.65 5.14
C ILE A 69 -16.59 1.90 3.78
N THR A 70 -17.87 2.26 3.79
CA THR A 70 -18.73 2.24 2.59
C THR A 70 -18.43 3.37 1.60
N ASP A 71 -17.85 4.47 2.08
CA ASP A 71 -17.51 5.68 1.32
C ASP A 71 -16.00 5.78 1.03
N PHE A 72 -15.26 4.68 1.21
CA PHE A 72 -13.81 4.67 1.11
C PHE A 72 -13.31 3.42 0.37
N ALA A 73 -12.50 3.68 -0.64
CA ALA A 73 -11.80 2.67 -1.41
C ALA A 73 -10.37 3.15 -1.64
N VAL A 74 -9.51 2.21 -2.02
CA VAL A 74 -8.13 2.52 -2.38
C VAL A 74 -7.76 1.79 -3.66
N CYS A 75 -7.05 2.49 -4.52
CA CYS A 75 -6.39 1.92 -5.68
C CYS A 75 -4.96 1.48 -5.30
N ILE A 76 -4.61 0.24 -5.65
CA ILE A 76 -3.22 -0.22 -5.68
C ILE A 76 -2.64 0.10 -7.05
N GLU A 77 -1.79 1.12 -7.13
CA GLU A 77 -1.20 1.58 -8.40
C GLU A 77 0.12 0.86 -8.72
N LYS A 78 0.90 0.57 -7.69
CA LYS A 78 2.24 -0.03 -7.80
C LYS A 78 2.37 -1.18 -6.81
N VAL A 79 3.03 -2.23 -7.28
CA VAL A 79 3.39 -3.41 -6.51
C VAL A 79 4.88 -3.63 -6.71
N GLY A 80 5.66 -3.49 -5.63
CA GLY A 80 7.05 -3.92 -5.54
C GLY A 80 7.14 -5.25 -4.80
N ALA A 81 8.23 -5.99 -5.00
CA ALA A 81 8.47 -7.26 -4.35
C ALA A 81 9.96 -7.40 -4.02
N ALA A 82 10.29 -7.81 -2.80
CA ALA A 82 11.66 -8.11 -2.40
C ALA A 82 11.67 -9.20 -1.33
N THR A 83 12.76 -9.96 -1.22
CA THR A 83 13.03 -10.79 -0.04
C THR A 83 13.75 -9.97 1.03
N TYR A 84 13.74 -10.44 2.27
CA TYR A 84 14.51 -9.80 3.35
C TYR A 84 15.99 -9.69 2.99
N GLU A 85 16.58 -10.77 2.45
CA GLU A 85 17.98 -10.81 2.02
C GLU A 85 18.25 -9.83 0.87
N GLY A 86 17.29 -9.68 -0.06
CA GLY A 86 17.37 -8.69 -1.14
C GLY A 86 17.41 -7.26 -0.59
N LEU A 87 16.53 -6.93 0.34
CA LEU A 87 16.49 -5.62 1.00
C LEU A 87 17.79 -5.32 1.76
N VAL A 88 18.29 -6.29 2.53
CA VAL A 88 19.56 -6.16 3.26
C VAL A 88 20.74 -5.95 2.30
N SER A 89 20.75 -6.67 1.17
CA SER A 89 21.80 -6.53 0.15
C SER A 89 21.79 -5.15 -0.52
N GLU A 90 20.63 -4.52 -0.69
CA GLU A 90 20.52 -3.21 -1.34
C GLU A 90 20.73 -2.05 -0.36
N MET A 91 20.17 -2.14 0.84
CA MET A 91 20.09 -1.02 1.79
C MET A 91 21.13 -1.09 2.91
N GLY A 92 21.74 -2.26 3.13
CA GLY A 92 22.64 -2.55 4.25
C GLY A 92 21.90 -3.10 5.48
N GLU A 93 22.59 -3.96 6.25
CA GLU A 93 22.01 -4.68 7.40
C GLU A 93 21.50 -3.73 8.51
N ASP A 94 22.16 -2.59 8.70
CA ASP A 94 21.78 -1.57 9.69
C ASP A 94 20.51 -0.78 9.32
N CYS A 95 20.09 -0.83 8.05
CA CYS A 95 18.93 -0.09 7.54
C CYS A 95 17.64 -0.93 7.55
N VAL A 96 17.73 -2.24 7.82
CA VAL A 96 16.58 -3.16 7.74
C VAL A 96 16.31 -3.80 9.11
N ASP A 97 15.33 -3.26 9.84
CA ASP A 97 14.97 -3.78 11.16
C ASP A 97 14.29 -5.17 11.05
N LYS A 98 15.07 -6.22 11.29
CA LYS A 98 14.64 -7.63 11.32
C LYS A 98 13.42 -7.87 12.21
N ARG A 99 13.16 -7.03 13.22
CA ARG A 99 12.01 -7.17 14.12
C ARG A 99 10.68 -6.96 13.42
N LEU A 100 10.64 -6.09 12.42
CA LEU A 100 9.47 -5.83 11.59
C LEU A 100 9.17 -7.00 10.63
N TRP A 101 10.13 -7.91 10.46
CA TRP A 101 10.09 -9.00 9.48
C TRP A 101 10.05 -10.39 10.13
N ARG A 102 9.84 -10.48 11.45
CA ARG A 102 9.86 -11.75 12.19
C ARG A 102 8.83 -12.77 11.70
N ASP A 103 7.73 -12.28 11.15
CA ASP A 103 6.62 -13.10 10.68
C ASP A 103 6.76 -13.49 9.19
N VAL A 104 7.83 -13.06 8.52
CA VAL A 104 8.14 -13.43 7.13
C VAL A 104 9.17 -14.58 7.15
N PRO A 105 8.81 -15.78 6.67
CA PRO A 105 9.76 -16.87 6.51
C PRO A 105 10.97 -16.47 5.66
N ALA A 106 12.15 -17.00 5.98
CA ALA A 106 13.36 -16.71 5.22
C ALA A 106 13.20 -17.11 3.75
N GLY A 107 13.52 -16.19 2.84
CA GLY A 107 13.33 -16.36 1.39
C GLY A 107 11.94 -16.04 0.85
N ASP A 108 10.94 -15.74 1.69
CA ASP A 108 9.62 -15.33 1.21
C ASP A 108 9.61 -13.89 0.68
N VAL A 109 8.71 -13.65 -0.27
CA VAL A 109 8.53 -12.35 -0.92
C VAL A 109 7.65 -11.44 -0.07
N ILE A 110 8.13 -10.23 0.17
CA ILE A 110 7.38 -9.13 0.74
C ILE A 110 6.92 -8.23 -0.38
N PHE A 111 5.65 -7.84 -0.34
CA PHE A 111 5.08 -6.92 -1.30
C PHE A 111 4.94 -5.51 -0.72
N PHE A 112 5.30 -4.52 -1.54
CA PHE A 112 5.23 -3.10 -1.25
C PHE A 112 4.18 -2.47 -2.16
N TYR A 113 3.20 -1.81 -1.56
CA TYR A 113 2.05 -1.25 -2.24
C TYR A 113 2.02 0.26 -2.10
N SER A 114 1.78 0.94 -3.22
CA SER A 114 1.36 2.34 -3.20
C SER A 114 -0.17 2.38 -3.28
N LEU A 115 -0.77 2.87 -2.20
CA LEU A 115 -2.21 3.04 -2.06
C LEU A 115 -2.56 4.50 -2.36
N ARG A 116 -3.61 4.70 -3.14
CA ARG A 116 -4.22 6.00 -3.37
C ARG A 116 -5.70 5.92 -3.04
N ARG A 117 -6.23 6.94 -2.37
CA ARG A 117 -7.67 7.07 -2.16
C ARG A 117 -8.38 7.16 -3.48
#